data_AF-A0AAX2ZYA5-F1
#
_entry.id   AF-A0AAX2ZYA5-F1
#
_cell.length_a   1.000
_cell.length_b   1.000
_cell.length_c   1.000
_cell.angle_alpha   90.00
_cell.angle_beta   90.00
_cell.angle_gamma   90.00
#
_symmetry.space_group_name_H-M   'P 1'
#
loop_
_entity.id
_entity.type
_entity.pdbx_description
1 polymer ?
#
loop_
_entity_poly.entity_id
_entity_poly.type
_entity_poly.pdbx_seq_one_letter_code
_entity_poly.pdbx_strand_id
1 'polypeptide(L)'
;MGRHALASPSQRKLPAVAAAIIAPVAAFFASASGAPSSPFSDAAKPVAAPAPPEPACCMEIVAAPASASTAVAQTVGLSANQAAPGTASRWRVINIPQLLPVGDAPERGLQVKTILASRAVSADFPEIRDIGGVRPDALRWHPNGLALDVMIPNPSSAHGIELGNRIVAYALKNADRFALQDAIWRGTYYTPDGGAKAGGYGHYDHVHLTTKGGGYPTGGELYLR
;
A
#
# COMPACT_ATOMS: atom_id res chain seq x y z
N MET A 1 -26.70 -61.10 -45.97
CA MET A 1 -27.65 -59.98 -46.10
C MET A 1 -27.56 -59.18 -44.80
N GLY A 2 -27.16 -57.93 -44.66
CA GLY A 2 -26.49 -56.91 -45.47
C GLY A 2 -25.85 -55.94 -44.45
N ARG A 3 -24.65 -55.43 -44.75
CA ARG A 3 -23.86 -54.54 -43.87
C ARG A 3 -24.35 -53.10 -44.07
N HIS A 4 -24.49 -52.31 -43.00
CA HIS A 4 -24.69 -50.86 -43.13
C HIS A 4 -23.50 -50.10 -42.53
N ALA A 5 -23.00 -49.20 -43.37
CA ALA A 5 -21.74 -48.49 -43.27
C ALA A 5 -21.89 -47.10 -42.63
N LEU A 6 -20.75 -46.58 -42.17
CA LEU A 6 -20.54 -45.29 -41.53
C LEU A 6 -20.73 -44.11 -42.50
N ALA A 7 -21.34 -43.02 -42.02
CA ALA A 7 -21.44 -41.75 -42.73
C ALA A 7 -20.30 -40.80 -42.34
N SER A 8 -19.67 -40.19 -43.35
CA SER A 8 -18.58 -39.21 -43.24
C SER A 8 -19.14 -37.77 -43.25
N PRO A 9 -18.55 -36.82 -42.49
CA PRO A 9 -18.90 -35.40 -42.59
C PRO A 9 -18.11 -34.68 -43.70
N SER A 10 -18.85 -34.08 -44.63
CA SER A 10 -18.37 -33.25 -45.74
C SER A 10 -17.89 -31.86 -45.28
N GLN A 11 -16.74 -31.45 -45.81
CA GLN A 11 -16.09 -30.15 -45.62
C GLN A 11 -16.86 -29.02 -46.33
N ARG A 12 -16.99 -27.87 -45.66
CA ARG A 12 -17.34 -26.59 -46.32
C ARG A 12 -16.19 -25.60 -46.16
N LYS A 13 -15.55 -25.26 -47.28
CA LYS A 13 -14.57 -24.16 -47.38
C LYS A 13 -15.30 -22.89 -47.84
N LEU A 14 -15.08 -21.77 -47.17
CA LEU A 14 -15.53 -20.43 -47.58
C LEU A 14 -14.36 -19.68 -48.24
N PRO A 15 -14.58 -18.94 -49.34
CA PRO A 15 -13.55 -18.11 -49.97
C PRO A 15 -13.54 -16.70 -49.35
N ALA A 16 -12.37 -16.22 -48.93
CA ALA A 16 -12.15 -14.83 -48.52
C ALA A 16 -11.48 -14.05 -49.65
N VAL A 17 -12.14 -12.98 -50.09
CA VAL A 17 -11.72 -12.06 -51.15
C VAL A 17 -11.25 -10.74 -50.53
N ALA A 18 -10.11 -10.26 -51.05
CA ALA A 18 -9.59 -8.89 -51.17
C ALA A 18 -9.33 -8.03 -49.91
N ALA A 19 -8.06 -7.67 -49.79
CA ALA A 19 -7.51 -6.60 -48.94
C ALA A 19 -7.45 -5.27 -49.72
N ALA A 20 -7.78 -4.15 -49.07
CA ALA A 20 -7.28 -2.80 -49.36
C ALA A 20 -7.86 -1.76 -48.38
N ILE A 21 -7.06 -1.21 -47.44
CA ILE A 21 -7.30 0.10 -46.78
C ILE A 21 -5.92 0.70 -46.39
N ILE A 22 -5.39 1.66 -47.18
CA ILE A 22 -5.29 3.12 -46.97
C ILE A 22 -4.19 3.57 -45.97
N ALA A 23 -3.25 4.37 -46.49
CA ALA A 23 -2.11 4.99 -45.80
C ALA A 23 -2.51 6.24 -44.98
N PRO A 24 -1.75 6.63 -43.93
CA PRO A 24 -1.92 7.94 -43.30
C PRO A 24 -0.90 8.97 -43.83
N VAL A 25 -1.42 10.15 -44.16
CA VAL A 25 -0.71 11.40 -44.44
C VAL A 25 -0.30 12.04 -43.11
N ALA A 26 1.00 12.30 -42.91
CA ALA A 26 1.49 13.04 -41.75
C ALA A 26 1.53 14.54 -42.06
N ALA A 27 0.69 15.33 -41.39
CA ALA A 27 0.77 16.78 -41.36
C ALA A 27 1.52 17.22 -40.09
N PHE A 28 2.73 17.75 -40.25
CA PHE A 28 3.46 18.42 -39.16
C PHE A 28 3.15 19.92 -39.20
N PHE A 29 2.46 20.42 -38.18
CA PHE A 29 2.38 21.85 -37.87
C PHE A 29 3.47 22.18 -36.85
N ALA A 30 4.41 23.05 -37.22
CA ALA A 30 5.36 23.65 -36.30
C ALA A 30 4.77 24.97 -35.77
N SER A 31 4.35 24.98 -34.51
CA SER A 31 3.96 26.19 -33.77
C SER A 31 5.19 26.81 -33.11
N ALA A 32 5.51 28.05 -33.48
CA ALA A 32 6.56 28.85 -32.87
C ALA A 32 6.13 29.30 -31.46
N SER A 33 7.02 29.12 -30.48
CA SER A 33 6.84 29.56 -29.09
C SER A 33 6.91 31.09 -29.00
N GLY A 34 5.80 31.72 -28.60
CA GLY A 34 5.78 33.08 -28.07
C GLY A 34 5.87 33.02 -26.54
N ALA A 35 6.97 33.51 -25.99
CA ALA A 35 7.15 33.67 -24.54
C ALA A 35 6.25 34.82 -24.02
N PRO A 36 5.50 34.63 -22.93
CA PRO A 36 4.93 35.76 -22.19
C PRO A 36 5.91 36.25 -21.13
N SER A 37 6.35 37.49 -21.32
CA SER A 37 7.00 38.34 -20.32
C SER A 37 6.07 38.56 -19.13
N SER A 38 6.52 38.17 -17.94
CA SER A 38 5.87 38.47 -16.66
C SER A 38 6.37 39.81 -16.11
N PRO A 39 5.49 40.73 -15.66
CA PRO A 39 5.89 41.89 -14.87
C PRO A 39 5.43 41.69 -13.41
N PHE A 40 6.33 41.21 -12.56
CA PHE A 40 6.22 41.47 -11.12
C PHE A 40 7.58 41.98 -10.65
N SER A 41 7.67 43.32 -10.56
CA SER A 41 8.73 44.01 -9.82
C SER A 41 8.18 44.30 -8.44
N ASP A 42 8.59 43.52 -7.44
CA ASP A 42 8.48 43.94 -6.05
C ASP A 42 9.85 44.41 -5.56
N ALA A 43 9.87 45.67 -5.13
CA ALA A 43 11.02 46.35 -4.60
C ALA A 43 11.39 45.79 -3.22
N ALA A 44 12.54 45.13 -3.11
CA ALA A 44 13.13 44.76 -1.84
C ALA A 44 13.77 46.00 -1.16
N LYS A 45 13.34 46.31 0.06
CA LYS A 45 14.04 47.19 1.03
C LYS A 45 14.68 46.33 2.14
N PRO A 46 15.82 46.75 2.73
CA PRO A 46 16.67 45.84 3.48
C PRO A 46 16.30 45.70 4.96
N VAL A 47 16.45 44.46 5.44
CA VAL A 47 16.99 43.95 6.73
C VAL A 47 16.92 44.86 7.96
N ALA A 48 16.18 44.38 8.98
CA ALA A 48 16.46 44.61 10.39
C ALA A 48 16.62 43.25 11.11
N ALA A 49 17.66 43.13 11.93
CA ALA A 49 18.10 41.93 12.64
C ALA A 49 17.29 41.69 13.95
N PRO A 50 17.45 40.54 14.63
CA PRO A 50 16.40 39.87 15.40
C PRO A 50 16.31 40.29 16.88
N ALA A 51 15.10 40.19 17.45
CA ALA A 51 14.84 40.30 18.89
C ALA A 51 14.74 38.89 19.53
N PRO A 52 15.16 38.72 20.80
CA PRO A 52 15.37 37.41 21.44
C PRO A 52 14.08 36.68 21.87
N PRO A 53 14.14 35.35 22.05
CA PRO A 53 13.00 34.50 22.37
C PRO A 53 12.59 34.54 23.85
N GLU A 54 11.29 34.64 24.12
CA GLU A 54 10.70 34.43 25.45
C GLU A 54 10.62 32.93 25.80
N PRO A 55 10.95 32.53 27.04
CA PRO A 55 10.98 31.13 27.44
C PRO A 55 9.59 30.57 27.75
N ALA A 56 9.32 29.40 27.19
CA ALA A 56 8.30 28.46 27.64
C ALA A 56 8.49 28.15 29.13
N CYS A 57 7.54 28.59 29.95
CA CYS A 57 7.50 28.25 31.36
C CYS A 57 6.63 27.02 31.57
N CYS A 58 7.13 26.12 32.43
CA CYS A 58 6.47 25.05 33.20
C CYS A 58 6.45 23.61 32.66
N MET A 59 7.63 22.97 32.59
CA MET A 59 7.88 21.70 33.31
C MET A 59 9.39 21.45 33.47
N GLU A 60 9.89 21.43 34.70
CA GLU A 60 11.30 21.14 35.03
C GLU A 60 11.38 19.78 35.71
N ILE A 61 12.10 18.83 35.10
CA ILE A 61 12.39 17.52 35.68
C ILE A 61 13.73 17.63 36.37
N VAL A 62 13.71 17.76 37.70
CA VAL A 62 14.91 17.80 38.53
C VAL A 62 15.40 16.38 38.77
N ALA A 63 16.48 15.98 38.10
CA ALA A 63 17.27 14.82 38.50
C ALA A 63 18.28 15.25 39.57
N ALA A 64 18.18 14.68 40.78
CA ALA A 64 19.16 14.91 41.84
C ALA A 64 20.50 14.24 41.48
N PRO A 65 21.66 14.89 41.72
CA PRO A 65 22.95 14.30 41.40
C PRO A 65 23.33 13.28 42.49
N ALA A 66 23.75 12.09 42.08
CA ALA A 66 24.56 11.24 42.94
C ALA A 66 26.03 11.46 42.58
N SER A 67 26.72 12.23 43.43
CA SER A 67 28.17 12.45 43.39
C SER A 67 28.91 11.11 43.40
N ALA A 68 29.89 10.97 42.51
CA ALA A 68 30.88 9.92 42.59
C ALA A 68 31.73 10.11 43.87
N SER A 69 31.83 9.07 44.68
CA SER A 69 32.86 8.96 45.71
C SER A 69 33.39 7.53 45.73
N THR A 70 34.71 7.47 45.72
CA THR A 70 35.59 6.31 45.59
C THR A 70 35.41 5.30 46.72
N ALA A 71 35.68 4.03 46.40
CA ALA A 71 35.55 2.88 47.26
C ALA A 71 36.37 2.95 48.55
N VAL A 72 35.76 2.53 49.66
CA VAL A 72 36.46 1.89 50.80
C VAL A 72 35.60 0.71 51.25
N ALA A 73 36.23 -0.47 51.34
CA ALA A 73 35.63 -1.68 51.87
C ALA A 73 35.47 -1.59 53.39
N GLN A 74 34.38 -2.14 53.95
CA GLN A 74 34.39 -3.26 54.92
C GLN A 74 33.09 -3.37 55.73
N THR A 75 32.84 -4.64 56.08
CA THR A 75 32.02 -5.18 57.18
C THR A 75 30.52 -5.42 56.97
N VAL A 76 30.17 -6.67 57.23
CA VAL A 76 28.85 -7.31 57.16
C VAL A 76 28.04 -6.87 58.38
N GLY A 77 26.84 -6.33 58.15
CA GLY A 77 25.82 -6.12 59.17
C GLY A 77 24.45 -6.48 58.61
N LEU A 78 23.88 -7.58 59.07
CA LEU A 78 22.47 -7.89 58.83
C LEU A 78 21.63 -6.85 59.60
N SER A 79 21.13 -5.83 58.91
CA SER A 79 20.04 -5.00 59.42
C SER A 79 18.85 -5.10 58.47
N ALA A 80 17.77 -5.62 59.04
CA ALA A 80 16.46 -5.68 58.44
C ALA A 80 15.94 -4.27 58.15
N ASN A 81 16.17 -3.79 56.94
CA ASN A 81 15.33 -2.80 56.29
C ASN A 81 15.00 -3.37 54.91
N GLN A 82 13.91 -4.13 54.85
CA GLN A 82 13.25 -4.40 53.57
C GLN A 82 12.84 -3.05 53.01
N ALA A 83 13.69 -2.47 52.16
CA ALA A 83 13.23 -1.53 51.17
C ALA A 83 12.13 -2.27 50.40
N ALA A 84 10.90 -1.75 50.47
CA ALA A 84 9.84 -2.18 49.58
C ALA A 84 10.46 -2.20 48.17
N PRO A 85 10.34 -3.30 47.39
CA PRO A 85 10.82 -3.27 46.03
C PRO A 85 10.07 -2.13 45.36
N GLY A 86 10.79 -1.05 45.07
CA GLY A 86 10.24 0.06 44.31
C GLY A 86 9.74 -0.56 43.02
N THR A 87 8.42 -0.64 42.87
CA THR A 87 7.78 -1.07 41.64
C THR A 87 8.05 0.03 40.62
N ALA A 88 9.27 0.08 40.11
CA ALA A 88 9.57 0.74 38.86
C ALA A 88 8.68 0.02 37.84
N SER A 89 7.60 0.69 37.42
CA SER A 89 6.81 0.28 36.28
C SER A 89 7.75 0.28 35.08
N ARG A 90 8.35 -0.88 34.82
CA ARG A 90 9.14 -1.10 33.61
C ARG A 90 8.11 -1.15 32.50
N TRP A 91 7.79 0.00 31.91
CA TRP A 91 6.96 0.07 30.71
C TRP A 91 7.71 -0.66 29.61
N ARG A 92 7.52 -1.98 29.55
CA ARG A 92 7.94 -2.78 28.42
C ARG A 92 6.92 -2.46 27.34
N VAL A 93 7.37 -1.85 26.25
CA VAL A 93 6.61 -1.87 25.00
C VAL A 93 6.62 -3.33 24.54
N ILE A 94 5.69 -4.12 25.06
CA ILE A 94 5.38 -5.43 24.52
C ILE A 94 4.58 -5.13 23.28
N ASN A 95 5.14 -5.39 22.11
CA ASN A 95 4.40 -5.30 20.86
C ASN A 95 3.45 -6.50 20.80
N ILE A 96 2.32 -6.40 21.50
CA ILE A 96 1.29 -7.44 21.50
C ILE A 96 0.68 -7.40 20.10
N PRO A 97 0.77 -8.48 19.32
CA PRO A 97 0.20 -8.50 17.98
C PRO A 97 -1.31 -8.25 18.07
N GLN A 98 -1.76 -7.17 17.46
CA GLN A 98 -3.17 -6.78 17.47
C GLN A 98 -3.92 -7.54 16.38
N LEU A 99 -5.07 -8.13 16.71
CA LEU A 99 -5.94 -8.75 15.71
C LEU A 99 -6.55 -7.65 14.82
N LEU A 100 -6.44 -7.82 13.51
CA LEU A 100 -7.08 -6.98 12.52
C LEU A 100 -8.58 -7.31 12.45
N PRO A 101 -9.47 -6.30 12.53
CA PRO A 101 -10.89 -6.51 12.33
C PRO A 101 -11.17 -6.97 10.89
N VAL A 102 -12.39 -7.42 10.64
CA VAL A 102 -12.88 -7.63 9.27
C VAL A 102 -12.75 -6.31 8.51
N GLY A 103 -12.19 -6.38 7.30
CA GLY A 103 -11.99 -5.23 6.44
C GLY A 103 -13.18 -4.93 5.56
N ASP A 104 -13.03 -3.96 4.65
CA ASP A 104 -14.11 -3.51 3.78
C ASP A 104 -14.36 -4.46 2.59
N ALA A 105 -13.41 -5.33 2.25
CA ALA A 105 -13.60 -6.30 1.16
C ALA A 105 -14.49 -7.47 1.59
N PRO A 106 -15.41 -7.95 0.72
CA PRO A 106 -16.10 -9.22 0.92
C PRO A 106 -15.10 -10.39 0.98
N GLU A 107 -14.91 -10.98 2.16
CA GLU A 107 -13.89 -12.03 2.37
C GLU A 107 -14.27 -13.39 1.77
N ARG A 108 -15.54 -13.58 1.38
CA ARG A 108 -16.01 -14.83 0.79
C ARG A 108 -15.26 -15.13 -0.50
N GLY A 109 -14.54 -16.24 -0.48
CA GLY A 109 -13.75 -16.73 -1.62
C GLY A 109 -12.40 -16.04 -1.76
N LEU A 110 -12.03 -15.09 -0.90
CA LEU A 110 -10.67 -14.59 -0.84
C LEU A 110 -9.75 -15.62 -0.17
N GLN A 111 -8.48 -15.62 -0.57
CA GLN A 111 -7.45 -16.44 0.06
C GLN A 111 -6.84 -15.76 1.28
N VAL A 112 -6.22 -16.54 2.17
CA VAL A 112 -5.71 -16.08 3.47
C VAL A 112 -4.84 -14.82 3.35
N LYS A 113 -3.87 -14.79 2.43
CA LYS A 113 -3.01 -13.61 2.29
C LYS A 113 -3.71 -12.41 1.66
N THR A 114 -4.68 -12.64 0.79
CA THR A 114 -5.54 -11.59 0.23
C THR A 114 -6.43 -10.98 1.32
N ILE A 115 -6.99 -11.80 2.21
CA ILE A 115 -7.75 -11.30 3.38
C ILE A 115 -6.84 -10.49 4.31
N LEU A 116 -5.63 -10.98 4.58
CA LEU A 116 -4.66 -10.24 5.40
C LEU A 116 -4.36 -8.86 4.81
N ALA A 117 -4.12 -8.78 3.50
CA ALA A 117 -3.88 -7.52 2.81
C ALA A 117 -5.10 -6.58 2.90
N SER A 118 -6.31 -7.08 2.64
CA SER A 118 -7.55 -6.30 2.72
C SER A 118 -7.78 -5.71 4.11
N ARG A 119 -7.69 -6.54 5.15
CA ARG A 119 -7.87 -6.12 6.54
C ARG A 119 -6.82 -5.09 6.97
N ALA A 120 -5.57 -5.30 6.55
CA ALA A 120 -4.47 -4.39 6.86
C ALA A 120 -4.66 -3.03 6.17
N VAL A 121 -5.07 -3.02 4.89
CA VAL A 121 -5.43 -1.78 4.18
C VAL A 121 -6.59 -1.06 4.85
N SER A 122 -7.67 -1.78 5.20
CA SER A 122 -8.84 -1.18 5.85
C SER A 122 -8.49 -0.56 7.21
N ALA A 123 -7.58 -1.19 7.97
CA ALA A 123 -7.14 -0.69 9.28
C ALA A 123 -6.17 0.50 9.20
N ASP A 124 -5.33 0.56 8.16
CA ASP A 124 -4.28 1.59 8.02
C ASP A 124 -4.74 2.80 7.18
N PHE A 125 -5.77 2.63 6.35
CA PHE A 125 -6.33 3.65 5.45
C PHE A 125 -7.85 3.77 5.64
N PRO A 126 -8.32 4.34 6.76
CA PRO A 126 -9.75 4.45 7.07
C PRO A 126 -10.55 5.36 6.11
N GLU A 127 -9.87 6.10 5.23
CA GLU A 127 -10.52 6.84 4.14
C GLU A 127 -11.00 5.93 3.01
N ILE A 128 -10.45 4.71 2.90
CA ILE A 128 -10.95 3.65 2.02
C ILE A 128 -12.19 3.05 2.67
N ARG A 129 -13.26 2.90 1.88
CA ARG A 129 -14.56 2.39 2.35
C ARG A 129 -15.15 1.33 1.44
N ASP A 130 -14.45 1.01 0.36
CA ASP A 130 -14.88 0.05 -0.65
C ASP A 130 -13.64 -0.65 -1.21
N ILE A 131 -13.63 -1.97 -1.11
CA ILE A 131 -12.58 -2.82 -1.65
C ILE A 131 -13.24 -3.97 -2.39
N GLY A 132 -13.02 -4.02 -3.71
CA GLY A 132 -13.43 -5.14 -4.54
C GLY A 132 -12.59 -6.39 -4.24
N GLY A 133 -13.15 -7.55 -4.56
CA GLY A 133 -12.50 -8.85 -4.31
C GLY A 133 -12.90 -9.88 -5.36
N VAL A 134 -13.47 -10.99 -4.93
CA VAL A 134 -13.89 -12.09 -5.82
C VAL A 134 -14.99 -11.64 -6.78
N ARG A 135 -14.77 -11.84 -8.07
CA ARG A 135 -15.76 -11.65 -9.14
C ARG A 135 -15.35 -12.43 -10.39
N PRO A 136 -16.29 -12.72 -11.31
CA PRO A 136 -15.93 -13.19 -12.66
C PRO A 136 -15.00 -12.19 -13.34
N ASP A 137 -13.96 -12.71 -13.98
CA ASP A 137 -12.96 -11.94 -14.72
C ASP A 137 -12.34 -12.83 -15.79
N ALA A 138 -11.78 -12.24 -16.84
CA ALA A 138 -11.03 -12.94 -17.87
C ALA A 138 -9.70 -13.49 -17.33
N LEU A 139 -9.11 -12.83 -16.34
CA LEU A 139 -7.86 -13.24 -15.71
C LEU A 139 -8.14 -13.94 -14.37
N ARG A 140 -7.25 -14.87 -14.00
CA ARG A 140 -7.50 -15.79 -12.88
C ARG A 140 -7.56 -15.16 -11.49
N TRP A 141 -7.06 -13.93 -11.30
CA TRP A 141 -6.77 -13.41 -9.96
C TRP A 141 -8.02 -13.09 -9.15
N HIS A 142 -8.97 -12.32 -9.69
CA HIS A 142 -10.25 -12.10 -9.01
C HIS A 142 -11.07 -13.38 -8.84
N PRO A 143 -11.26 -14.23 -9.87
CA PRO A 143 -12.02 -15.48 -9.74
C PRO A 143 -11.47 -16.42 -8.66
N ASN A 144 -10.16 -16.44 -8.45
CA ASN A 144 -9.50 -17.34 -7.49
C ASN A 144 -9.21 -16.68 -6.12
N GLY A 145 -9.74 -15.48 -5.87
CA GLY A 145 -9.57 -14.79 -4.59
C GLY A 145 -8.16 -14.29 -4.29
N LEU A 146 -7.39 -13.98 -5.34
CA LEU A 146 -6.01 -13.54 -5.27
C LEU A 146 -5.85 -12.02 -5.39
N ALA A 147 -6.88 -11.31 -5.81
CA ALA A 147 -6.83 -9.88 -6.09
C ALA A 147 -7.80 -9.05 -5.24
N LEU A 148 -7.42 -7.80 -5.03
CA LEU A 148 -8.22 -6.73 -4.42
C LEU A 148 -8.23 -5.51 -5.32
N ASP A 149 -9.38 -4.85 -5.42
CA ASP A 149 -9.52 -3.54 -6.06
C ASP A 149 -9.79 -2.49 -4.96
N VAL A 150 -8.76 -1.81 -4.48
CA VAL A 150 -8.85 -0.82 -3.39
C VAL A 150 -9.33 0.53 -3.97
N MET A 151 -10.61 0.84 -3.81
CA MET A 151 -11.23 1.99 -4.47
C MET A 151 -10.76 3.31 -3.85
N ILE A 152 -10.23 4.21 -4.68
CA ILE A 152 -9.69 5.48 -4.22
C ILE A 152 -10.75 6.58 -4.32
N PRO A 153 -11.12 7.27 -3.22
CA PRO A 153 -12.05 8.39 -3.28
C PRO A 153 -11.46 9.58 -4.05
N ASN A 154 -12.26 10.18 -4.93
CA ASN A 154 -11.84 11.30 -5.79
C ASN A 154 -10.48 11.04 -6.48
N PRO A 155 -10.36 9.95 -7.26
CA PRO A 155 -9.06 9.39 -7.63
C PRO A 155 -8.26 10.22 -8.65
N SER A 156 -8.90 11.20 -9.27
CA SER A 156 -8.23 12.18 -10.15
C SER A 156 -7.78 13.45 -9.42
N SER A 157 -8.15 13.62 -8.14
CA SER A 157 -7.68 14.73 -7.31
C SER A 157 -6.24 14.50 -6.84
N ALA A 158 -5.53 15.58 -6.48
CA ALA A 158 -4.18 15.47 -5.92
C ALA A 158 -4.15 14.57 -4.66
N HIS A 159 -5.13 14.72 -3.77
CA HIS A 159 -5.25 13.91 -2.56
C HIS A 159 -5.52 12.43 -2.87
N GLY A 160 -6.42 12.13 -3.83
CA GLY A 160 -6.69 10.75 -4.25
C GLY A 160 -5.46 10.09 -4.87
N ILE A 161 -4.71 10.82 -5.70
CA ILE A 161 -3.44 10.33 -6.29
C ILE A 161 -2.42 10.04 -5.19
N GLU A 162 -2.26 10.94 -4.23
CA GLU A 162 -1.36 10.75 -3.08
C GLU A 162 -1.77 9.54 -2.24
N LEU A 163 -3.07 9.38 -1.95
CA LEU A 163 -3.60 8.22 -1.23
C LEU A 163 -3.29 6.90 -1.96
N GLY A 164 -3.56 6.83 -3.27
CA GLY A 164 -3.22 5.65 -4.08
C GLY A 164 -1.72 5.36 -4.07
N ASN A 165 -0.87 6.39 -4.16
CA ASN A 165 0.58 6.24 -4.07
C ASN A 165 1.01 5.68 -2.70
N ARG A 166 0.41 6.17 -1.60
CA ARG A 166 0.68 5.65 -0.25
C ARG A 166 0.28 4.19 -0.10
N ILE A 167 -0.85 3.78 -0.68
CA ILE A 167 -1.33 2.39 -0.63
C ILE A 167 -0.40 1.46 -1.42
N VAL A 168 0.06 1.86 -2.62
CA VAL A 168 1.07 1.09 -3.37
C VAL A 168 2.36 0.95 -2.55
N ALA A 169 2.87 2.05 -2.01
CA ALA A 169 4.09 2.02 -1.20
C ALA A 169 3.93 1.13 0.05
N TYR A 170 2.76 1.19 0.70
CA TYR A 170 2.42 0.34 1.83
C TYR A 170 2.38 -1.14 1.45
N ALA A 171 1.74 -1.50 0.34
CA ALA A 171 1.67 -2.87 -0.14
C ALA A 171 3.08 -3.42 -0.43
N LEU A 172 3.91 -2.66 -1.13
CA LEU A 172 5.30 -3.03 -1.44
C LEU A 172 6.15 -3.18 -0.18
N LYS A 173 6.02 -2.27 0.79
CA LYS A 173 6.72 -2.36 2.09
C LYS A 173 6.34 -3.61 2.88
N ASN A 174 5.12 -4.11 2.70
CA ASN A 174 4.58 -5.30 3.35
C ASN A 174 4.55 -6.52 2.42
N ALA A 175 5.30 -6.52 1.32
CA ALA A 175 5.17 -7.53 0.27
C ALA A 175 5.33 -8.96 0.79
N ASP A 176 6.34 -9.24 1.62
CA ASP A 176 6.55 -10.57 2.20
C ASP A 176 5.38 -11.01 3.08
N ARG A 177 4.87 -10.08 3.90
CA ARG A 177 3.74 -10.32 4.81
C ARG A 177 2.48 -10.70 4.04
N PHE A 178 2.18 -9.94 2.98
CA PHE A 178 1.02 -10.14 2.11
C PHE A 178 1.22 -11.22 1.05
N ALA A 179 2.41 -11.82 0.96
CA ALA A 179 2.81 -12.62 -0.18
C ALA A 179 2.46 -11.92 -1.51
N LEU A 180 2.73 -10.61 -1.58
CA LEU A 180 2.37 -9.78 -2.71
C LEU A 180 3.05 -10.30 -3.99
N GLN A 181 2.28 -10.38 -5.06
CA GLN A 181 2.76 -10.66 -6.40
C GLN A 181 3.07 -9.34 -7.12
N ASP A 182 2.10 -8.42 -7.12
CA ASP A 182 2.20 -7.12 -7.77
C ASP A 182 1.14 -6.13 -7.27
N ALA A 183 1.34 -4.86 -7.64
CA ALA A 183 0.33 -3.82 -7.53
C ALA A 183 0.23 -3.04 -8.86
N ILE A 184 -0.96 -2.53 -9.19
CA ILE A 184 -1.17 -1.67 -10.35
C ILE A 184 -1.87 -0.39 -9.91
N TRP A 185 -1.30 0.74 -10.30
CA TRP A 185 -1.90 2.06 -10.05
C TRP A 185 -1.56 3.00 -11.20
N ARG A 186 -2.60 3.65 -11.76
CA ARG A 186 -2.51 4.67 -12.83
C ARG A 186 -1.59 4.27 -13.97
N GLY A 187 -1.83 3.09 -14.52
CA GLY A 187 -1.13 2.56 -15.68
C GLY A 187 0.30 2.09 -15.41
N THR A 188 0.72 2.01 -14.14
CA THR A 188 2.03 1.54 -13.72
C THR A 188 1.90 0.21 -12.99
N TYR A 189 2.70 -0.77 -13.42
CA TYR A 189 2.84 -2.08 -12.80
C TYR A 189 4.03 -2.07 -11.84
N TYR A 190 3.81 -2.44 -10.59
CA TYR A 190 4.79 -2.44 -9.51
C TYR A 190 5.03 -3.86 -9.01
N THR A 191 6.29 -4.20 -8.72
CA THR A 191 6.68 -5.50 -8.21
C THR A 191 7.49 -5.38 -6.91
N PRO A 192 7.40 -6.38 -6.00
CA PRO A 192 8.12 -6.36 -4.73
C PRO A 192 9.64 -6.19 -4.80
N ASP A 193 10.26 -6.58 -5.92
CA ASP A 193 11.70 -6.46 -6.18
C ASP A 193 12.13 -5.03 -6.57
N GLY A 194 11.24 -4.04 -6.44
CA GLY A 194 11.50 -2.64 -6.76
C GLY A 194 11.25 -2.28 -8.22
N GLY A 195 10.69 -3.20 -9.02
CA GLY A 195 10.29 -2.92 -10.38
C GLY A 195 9.09 -1.96 -10.45
N ALA A 196 9.18 -0.96 -11.33
CA ALA A 196 8.06 -0.12 -11.72
C ALA A 196 8.10 0.06 -13.24
N LYS A 197 7.01 -0.32 -13.91
CA LYS A 197 6.89 -0.25 -15.38
C LYS A 197 5.60 0.46 -15.77
N ALA A 198 5.72 1.66 -16.32
CA ALA A 198 4.61 2.33 -16.98
C ALA A 198 4.28 1.58 -18.28
N GLY A 199 3.00 1.26 -18.50
CA GLY A 199 2.59 0.47 -19.65
C GLY A 199 1.13 0.64 -20.07
N GLY A 200 0.41 1.61 -19.50
CA GLY A 200 -0.99 1.84 -19.86
C GLY A 200 -1.95 0.79 -19.29
N TYR A 201 -1.59 0.16 -18.17
CA TYR A 201 -2.38 -0.89 -17.50
C TYR A 201 -3.75 -0.45 -16.95
N GLY A 202 -4.22 0.78 -17.19
CA GLY A 202 -5.49 1.28 -16.63
C GLY A 202 -5.40 1.61 -15.13
N HIS A 203 -6.41 1.24 -14.34
CA HIS A 203 -6.41 1.38 -12.87
C HIS A 203 -6.24 2.83 -12.39
N TYR A 204 -7.09 3.74 -12.90
CA TYR A 204 -7.03 5.17 -12.57
C TYR A 204 -7.95 5.58 -11.41
N ASP A 205 -8.85 4.68 -10.99
CA ASP A 205 -9.84 4.86 -9.95
C ASP A 205 -9.62 3.99 -8.70
N HIS A 206 -8.80 2.95 -8.80
CA HIS A 206 -8.44 2.05 -7.70
C HIS A 206 -7.00 1.56 -7.78
N VAL A 207 -6.42 1.17 -6.64
CA VAL A 207 -5.17 0.41 -6.59
C VAL A 207 -5.52 -1.07 -6.64
N HIS A 208 -5.02 -1.78 -7.65
CA HIS A 208 -5.16 -3.23 -7.73
C HIS A 208 -3.98 -3.91 -7.04
N LEU A 209 -4.27 -4.87 -6.16
CA LEU A 209 -3.27 -5.65 -5.44
C LEU A 209 -3.46 -7.13 -5.75
N THR A 210 -2.42 -7.79 -6.26
CA THR A 210 -2.41 -9.23 -6.48
C THR A 210 -1.53 -9.91 -5.45
N THR A 211 -2.04 -10.95 -4.78
CA THR A 211 -1.25 -11.81 -3.90
C THR A 211 -0.96 -13.16 -4.55
N LYS A 212 0.03 -13.86 -4.03
CA LYS A 212 0.31 -15.28 -4.35
C LYS A 212 -0.73 -16.23 -3.72
N GLY A 213 -1.64 -15.71 -2.91
CA GLY A 213 -2.65 -16.47 -2.18
C GLY A 213 -2.12 -17.03 -0.86
N GLY A 214 -2.74 -18.10 -0.40
CA GLY A 214 -2.37 -18.76 0.86
C GLY A 214 -3.32 -19.91 1.21
N GLY A 215 -4.01 -20.44 0.21
CA GLY A 215 -5.17 -21.30 0.41
C GLY A 215 -6.42 -20.52 0.81
N TYR A 216 -7.55 -21.22 0.77
CA TYR A 216 -8.79 -20.69 1.32
C TYR A 216 -8.81 -20.86 2.85
N PRO A 217 -9.38 -19.90 3.59
CA PRO A 217 -9.50 -20.00 5.04
C PRO A 217 -10.24 -21.27 5.48
N THR A 218 -9.78 -21.83 6.58
CA THR A 218 -10.37 -22.98 7.28
C THR A 218 -11.10 -22.58 8.56
N GLY A 219 -11.00 -21.30 8.97
CA GLY A 219 -11.70 -20.71 10.12
C GLY A 219 -10.83 -20.54 11.36
N GLY A 220 -9.58 -21.01 11.34
CA GLY A 220 -8.61 -20.85 12.44
C GLY A 220 -7.56 -19.76 12.22
N GLU A 221 -7.64 -19.05 11.10
CA GLU A 221 -6.64 -18.05 10.72
C GLU A 221 -6.70 -16.81 11.62
N LEU A 222 -5.53 -16.36 12.05
CA LEU A 222 -5.37 -15.11 12.79
C LEU A 222 -4.71 -14.07 11.88
N TYR A 223 -5.41 -12.96 11.68
CA TYR A 223 -4.93 -11.82 10.88
C TYR A 223 -4.38 -10.76 11.83
N LEU A 224 -3.06 -10.70 11.99
CA LEU A 224 -2.40 -9.84 12.97
C LEU A 224 -1.81 -8.60 12.29
N ARG A 225 -1.82 -7.46 12.99
CA ARG A 225 -1.27 -6.16 12.56
C ARG A 225 0.26 -6.12 12.63
#